data_AF-A0A423H9R7-F1
#
_entry.id   AF-A0A423H9R7-F1
#
_cell.length_a   1.000
_cell.length_b   1.000
_cell.length_c   1.000
_cell.angle_alpha   90.00
_cell.angle_beta   90.00
_cell.angle_gamma   90.00
#
_symmetry.space_group_name_H-M   'P 1'
#
loop_
_entity.id
_entity.type
_entity.pdbx_description
1 polymer ?
#
loop_
_entity_poly.entity_id
_entity_poly.type
_entity_poly.pdbx_seq_one_letter_code
_entity_poly.pdbx_strand_id
1 'polypeptide(L)'
;MALGKLLVNFDPAVDVSLNLIGLFDTVAAIMGADLSVANDDNPGVNLYLPPGCARQVIQLQACDERRHNFALNSVLDGHREISLPGVHSNIGGGYLPRARERLWLTPPRRVTQDANRPVQAHLEWAKARTQMLALEASGLAGDEGSLEIHAWSMTPAPQGKAQNNNDDYLLTIALDRPVRGELSLIALRVMRELGVRHGVPFKRLEERPDLALPAELQPIATQILDQVLGGVEVSLDRAQERLLRSRYIHQSAHWLPSTGVMAMKPVQDNTRKVYPNQPHKGYPE
;
A
#
# COMPACT_ATOMS: atom_id res chain seq x y z
N MET A 1 -13.80 -24.30 -32.21
CA MET A 1 -14.61 -24.64 -31.01
C MET A 1 -16.03 -24.21 -31.30
N ALA A 2 -16.96 -25.16 -31.39
CA ALA A 2 -18.37 -24.83 -31.50
C ALA A 2 -18.84 -24.23 -30.16
N LEU A 3 -19.42 -23.03 -30.16
CA LEU A 3 -20.21 -22.59 -29.01
C LEU A 3 -21.37 -23.57 -28.88
N GLY A 4 -21.32 -24.45 -27.88
CA GLY A 4 -22.44 -25.33 -27.56
C GLY A 4 -23.67 -24.47 -27.26
N LYS A 5 -24.80 -24.77 -27.91
CA LYS A 5 -26.08 -24.17 -27.56
C LYS A 5 -26.41 -24.57 -26.11
N LEU A 6 -26.74 -23.59 -25.27
CA LEU A 6 -27.24 -23.83 -23.92
C LEU A 6 -28.50 -24.70 -23.98
N LEU A 7 -28.68 -25.56 -22.98
CA LEU A 7 -29.84 -26.44 -22.88
C LEU A 7 -31.11 -25.59 -22.68
N VAL A 8 -32.25 -26.10 -23.16
CA VAL A 8 -33.56 -25.43 -23.07
C VAL A 8 -33.99 -25.17 -21.62
N ASN A 9 -33.48 -25.97 -20.67
CA ASN A 9 -33.80 -25.88 -19.25
C ASN A 9 -32.69 -25.19 -18.42
N PHE A 10 -31.76 -24.49 -19.07
CA PHE A 10 -30.72 -23.75 -18.36
C PHE A 10 -31.33 -22.60 -17.58
N ASP A 11 -31.21 -22.64 -16.26
CA ASP A 11 -31.56 -21.56 -15.35
C ASP A 11 -30.28 -20.93 -14.80
N PRO A 12 -29.90 -19.71 -15.25
CA PRO A 12 -28.70 -19.03 -14.78
C PRO A 12 -28.64 -18.87 -13.25
N ALA A 13 -29.77 -18.87 -12.54
CA ALA A 13 -29.81 -18.70 -11.10
C ALA A 13 -29.29 -19.93 -10.33
N VAL A 14 -29.35 -21.12 -10.93
CA VAL A 14 -28.94 -22.39 -10.28
C VAL A 14 -27.84 -23.13 -11.05
N ASP A 15 -27.75 -22.91 -12.37
CA ASP A 15 -26.81 -23.60 -13.26
C ASP A 15 -25.51 -22.82 -13.46
N VAL A 16 -25.42 -21.57 -12.97
CA VAL A 16 -24.19 -20.78 -12.96
C VAL A 16 -23.65 -20.71 -11.54
N SER A 17 -22.35 -20.98 -11.39
CA SER A 17 -21.63 -20.76 -10.15
C SER A 17 -20.35 -19.96 -10.41
N LEU A 18 -20.06 -19.01 -9.54
CA LEU A 18 -18.77 -18.35 -9.53
C LEU A 18 -17.72 -19.35 -9.03
N ASN A 19 -16.73 -19.64 -9.87
CA ASN A 19 -15.69 -20.60 -9.51
C ASN A 19 -14.65 -20.00 -8.56
N LEU A 20 -14.11 -18.83 -8.90
CA LEU A 20 -13.09 -18.15 -8.10
C LEU A 20 -13.36 -16.64 -8.11
N ILE A 21 -13.36 -16.03 -6.93
CA ILE A 21 -13.23 -14.58 -6.75
C ILE A 21 -11.80 -14.32 -6.23
N GLY A 22 -10.95 -13.77 -7.09
CA GLY A 22 -9.57 -13.40 -6.75
C GLY A 22 -9.46 -11.90 -6.52
N LEU A 23 -9.21 -11.49 -5.28
CA LEU A 23 -9.13 -10.09 -4.86
C LEU A 23 -7.69 -9.69 -4.56
N PHE A 24 -7.38 -8.43 -4.83
CA PHE A 24 -6.12 -7.79 -4.49
C PHE A 24 -6.43 -6.57 -3.64
N ASP A 25 -6.15 -6.68 -2.36
CA ASP A 25 -6.12 -5.60 -1.38
C ASP A 25 -7.34 -4.67 -1.42
N THR A 26 -8.54 -5.24 -1.21
CA THR A 26 -9.82 -4.55 -1.41
C THR A 26 -9.93 -3.29 -0.53
N VAL A 27 -10.13 -2.14 -1.19
CA VAL A 27 -10.38 -0.85 -0.55
C VAL A 27 -11.71 -0.30 -1.06
N ALA A 28 -12.61 -0.01 -0.14
CA ALA A 28 -13.84 0.73 -0.42
C ALA A 28 -13.50 2.20 -0.62
N ALA A 29 -13.17 2.59 -1.85
CA ALA A 29 -12.91 3.99 -2.17
C ALA A 29 -14.22 4.71 -2.51
N ILE A 30 -14.95 5.21 -1.51
CA ILE A 30 -15.86 6.33 -1.77
C ILE A 30 -15.13 7.62 -1.35
N MET A 31 -14.36 8.18 -2.28
CA MET A 31 -14.06 9.61 -2.23
C MET A 31 -15.36 10.35 -2.57
N GLY A 32 -16.23 10.50 -1.59
CA GLY A 32 -17.36 11.42 -1.68
C GLY A 32 -16.86 12.85 -1.87
N ALA A 33 -17.78 13.76 -2.20
CA ALA A 33 -17.52 15.20 -2.28
C ALA A 33 -17.04 15.81 -0.93
N ASP A 34 -17.00 15.02 0.14
CA ASP A 34 -16.42 15.35 1.43
C ASP A 34 -15.13 14.52 1.64
N LEU A 35 -14.02 15.21 1.88
CA LEU A 35 -12.63 14.72 1.73
C LEU A 35 -12.18 13.79 2.88
N SER A 36 -13.03 12.84 3.28
CA SER A 36 -12.82 11.90 4.37
C SER A 36 -13.33 10.50 3.97
N VAL A 37 -12.40 9.59 3.65
CA VAL A 37 -12.70 8.21 3.20
C VAL A 37 -12.70 7.21 4.38
N ALA A 38 -12.69 7.70 5.62
CA ALA A 38 -12.53 6.87 6.82
C ALA A 38 -13.83 6.54 7.55
N ASN A 39 -14.99 6.75 6.92
CA ASN A 39 -16.29 6.41 7.48
C ASN A 39 -16.70 4.99 7.10
N ASP A 40 -17.39 4.32 8.03
CA ASP A 40 -17.94 2.97 7.88
C ASP A 40 -19.20 2.96 6.99
N ASP A 41 -19.71 4.16 6.66
CA ASP A 41 -20.78 4.36 5.69
C ASP A 41 -20.19 4.49 4.29
N ASN A 42 -20.18 3.38 3.55
CA ASN A 42 -19.99 3.37 2.10
C ASN A 42 -21.38 3.36 1.42
N PRO A 43 -22.04 4.52 1.22
CA PRO A 43 -23.36 4.54 0.60
C PRO A 43 -23.29 4.00 -0.84
N GLY A 44 -23.90 2.83 -1.06
CA GLY A 44 -24.17 2.29 -2.40
C GLY A 44 -23.26 1.16 -2.89
N VAL A 45 -22.26 0.70 -2.13
CA VAL A 45 -21.43 -0.45 -2.52
C VAL A 45 -21.48 -1.52 -1.43
N ASN A 46 -22.05 -2.68 -1.77
CA ASN A 46 -22.03 -3.86 -0.90
C ASN A 46 -20.75 -4.66 -1.18
N LEU A 47 -19.88 -4.78 -0.18
CA LEU A 47 -18.64 -5.55 -0.25
C LEU A 47 -18.72 -6.88 0.51
N TYR A 48 -19.87 -7.19 1.11
CA TYR A 48 -20.09 -8.45 1.78
C TYR A 48 -20.02 -9.60 0.78
N LEU A 49 -19.21 -10.60 1.09
CA LEU A 49 -19.13 -11.86 0.36
C LEU A 49 -19.72 -12.95 1.24
N PRO A 50 -20.98 -13.36 1.03
CA PRO A 50 -21.60 -14.44 1.78
C PRO A 50 -20.81 -15.76 1.66
N PRO A 51 -20.80 -16.62 2.69
CA PRO A 51 -20.30 -17.97 2.56
C PRO A 51 -20.98 -18.69 1.38
N GLY A 52 -20.18 -19.31 0.51
CA GLY A 52 -20.69 -20.03 -0.67
C GLY A 52 -21.06 -19.16 -1.87
N CYS A 53 -20.86 -17.83 -1.83
CA CYS A 53 -21.08 -16.95 -2.99
C CYS A 53 -20.23 -17.32 -4.22
N ALA A 54 -19.09 -17.98 -3.99
CA ALA A 54 -18.28 -18.63 -4.99
C ALA A 54 -17.72 -19.93 -4.43
N ARG A 55 -17.27 -20.84 -5.30
CA ARG A 55 -16.59 -22.07 -4.86
C ARG A 55 -15.33 -21.74 -4.07
N GLN A 56 -14.66 -20.64 -4.43
CA GLN A 56 -13.48 -20.12 -3.73
C GLN A 56 -13.45 -18.60 -3.79
N VAL A 57 -13.06 -17.99 -2.67
CA VAL A 57 -12.76 -16.56 -2.57
C VAL A 57 -11.38 -16.45 -1.93
N ILE A 58 -10.49 -15.72 -2.59
CA ILE A 58 -9.09 -15.54 -2.18
C ILE A 58 -8.75 -14.06 -2.27
N GLN A 59 -8.26 -13.48 -1.19
CA GLN A 59 -7.73 -12.12 -1.14
C GLN A 59 -6.24 -12.13 -0.84
N LEU A 60 -5.46 -11.39 -1.64
CA LEU A 60 -4.09 -11.01 -1.28
C LEU A 60 -4.13 -9.63 -0.65
N GLN A 61 -3.64 -9.47 0.58
CA GLN A 61 -3.60 -8.18 1.28
C GLN A 61 -2.18 -7.63 1.40
N ALA A 62 -2.08 -6.30 1.41
CA ALA A 62 -0.84 -5.56 1.58
C ALA A 62 -0.49 -5.41 3.07
N CYS A 63 0.62 -6.03 3.51
CA CYS A 63 1.03 -5.98 4.92
C CYS A 63 1.69 -4.64 5.32
N ASP A 64 2.21 -3.87 4.36
CA ASP A 64 2.92 -2.60 4.60
C ASP A 64 2.06 -1.35 4.30
N GLU A 65 0.79 -1.51 3.91
CA GLU A 65 -0.09 -0.37 3.65
C GLU A 65 -0.46 0.36 4.94
N ARG A 66 -0.25 1.68 4.97
CA ARG A 66 -0.42 2.52 6.18
C ARG A 66 -1.19 3.81 5.91
N ARG A 67 -1.66 4.06 4.69
CA ARG A 67 -2.43 5.25 4.35
C ARG A 67 -3.79 5.22 5.02
N HIS A 68 -4.20 6.38 5.53
CA HIS A 68 -5.49 6.57 6.19
C HIS A 68 -6.68 6.22 5.29
N ASN A 69 -6.61 6.60 4.00
CA ASN A 69 -7.70 6.39 3.04
C ASN A 69 -7.67 5.00 2.37
N PHE A 70 -6.78 4.10 2.78
CA PHE A 70 -6.63 2.76 2.20
C PHE A 70 -6.99 1.68 3.23
N ALA A 71 -8.15 1.83 3.86
CA ALA A 71 -8.67 0.83 4.79
C ALA A 71 -8.97 -0.49 4.06
N LEU A 72 -8.50 -1.60 4.61
CA LEU A 72 -8.75 -2.93 4.05
C LEU A 72 -10.19 -3.34 4.32
N ASN A 73 -10.88 -3.86 3.31
CA ASN A 73 -12.11 -4.63 3.49
C ASN A 73 -11.69 -6.09 3.49
N SER A 74 -11.60 -6.64 4.69
CA SER A 74 -11.14 -8.01 4.89
C SER A 74 -12.20 -8.99 4.44
N VAL A 75 -11.76 -10.13 3.94
CA VAL A 75 -12.60 -11.29 3.66
C VAL A 75 -12.38 -12.40 4.69
N LEU A 76 -11.62 -12.12 5.75
CA LEU A 76 -11.57 -12.96 6.94
C LEU A 76 -12.99 -13.14 7.46
N ASP A 77 -13.29 -14.33 7.98
CA ASP A 77 -14.65 -14.82 8.31
C ASP A 77 -15.42 -15.38 7.10
N GLY A 78 -14.86 -16.44 6.49
CA GLY A 78 -15.54 -17.26 5.48
C GLY A 78 -14.69 -17.56 4.26
N HIS A 79 -13.63 -16.79 4.04
CA HIS A 79 -12.79 -16.87 2.84
C HIS A 79 -11.30 -16.85 3.18
N ARG A 80 -10.47 -17.10 2.16
CA ARG A 80 -9.02 -17.15 2.33
C ARG A 80 -8.40 -15.78 2.13
N GLU A 81 -7.71 -15.26 3.13
CA GLU A 81 -6.94 -14.02 3.04
C GLU A 81 -5.46 -14.28 3.31
N ILE A 82 -4.57 -13.79 2.43
CA ILE A 82 -3.13 -14.05 2.46
C ILE A 82 -2.40 -12.71 2.52
N SER A 83 -1.56 -12.53 3.54
CA SER A 83 -0.73 -11.34 3.70
C SER A 83 0.56 -11.46 2.88
N LEU A 84 0.87 -10.43 2.09
CA LEU A 84 2.08 -10.36 1.25
C LEU A 84 2.85 -9.06 1.55
N PRO A 85 4.20 -9.07 1.41
CA PRO A 85 5.02 -7.87 1.56
C PRO A 85 4.70 -6.82 0.49
N GLY A 86 4.62 -5.57 0.92
CA GLY A 86 4.33 -4.42 0.07
C GLY A 86 3.07 -3.65 0.46
N VAL A 87 2.91 -2.50 -0.20
CA VAL A 87 1.73 -1.62 -0.10
C VAL A 87 0.67 -1.98 -1.15
N HIS A 88 -0.48 -1.30 -1.15
CA HIS A 88 -1.62 -1.60 -2.02
C HIS A 88 -1.25 -1.91 -3.49
N SER A 89 -0.51 -1.00 -4.16
CA SER A 89 -0.11 -1.19 -5.56
C SER A 89 1.12 -2.08 -5.75
N ASN A 90 1.83 -2.45 -4.68
CA ASN A 90 2.77 -3.58 -4.75
C ASN A 90 2.01 -4.92 -4.81
N ILE A 91 0.77 -4.99 -4.33
CA ILE A 91 -0.07 -6.20 -4.41
C ILE A 91 -0.94 -6.17 -5.68
N GLY A 92 -1.70 -5.10 -5.90
CA GLY A 92 -2.60 -4.97 -7.06
C GLY A 92 -1.92 -4.57 -8.37
N GLY A 93 -0.66 -4.12 -8.32
CA GLY A 93 0.03 -3.51 -9.45
C GLY A 93 -0.31 -2.02 -9.64
N GLY A 94 0.32 -1.41 -10.64
CA GLY A 94 0.11 -0.01 -11.02
C GLY A 94 1.32 0.91 -10.84
N TYR A 95 2.38 0.44 -10.17
CA TYR A 95 3.66 1.15 -10.16
C TYR A 95 4.41 1.01 -11.49
N LEU A 96 5.13 2.06 -11.86
CA LEU A 96 6.06 2.02 -12.99
C LEU A 96 7.22 1.05 -12.68
N PRO A 97 7.80 0.37 -13.69
CA PRO A 97 8.95 -0.51 -13.47
C PRO A 97 10.12 0.19 -12.76
N ARG A 98 10.32 1.48 -13.04
CA ARG A 98 11.26 2.35 -12.31
C ARG A 98 10.56 3.67 -12.01
N ALA A 99 10.66 4.09 -10.75
CA ALA A 99 10.16 5.37 -10.28
C ALA A 99 11.19 6.03 -9.35
N ARG A 100 10.97 7.31 -9.04
CA ARG A 100 11.73 8.05 -8.03
C ARG A 100 10.74 8.65 -7.04
N GLU A 101 10.90 8.32 -5.77
CA GLU A 101 10.07 8.83 -4.68
C GLU A 101 10.73 10.06 -4.08
N ARG A 102 10.03 11.19 -4.10
CA ARG A 102 10.42 12.44 -3.42
C ARG A 102 9.32 12.85 -2.47
N LEU A 103 9.41 12.40 -1.22
CA LEU A 103 8.29 12.35 -0.29
C LEU A 103 8.62 13.01 1.05
N TRP A 104 7.59 13.52 1.73
CA TRP A 104 7.68 13.94 3.13
C TRP A 104 7.22 12.80 4.04
N LEU A 105 8.13 12.30 4.88
CA LEU A 105 7.88 11.16 5.77
C LEU A 105 7.22 11.58 7.08
N THR A 106 7.40 12.82 7.49
CA THR A 106 6.81 13.37 8.72
C THR A 106 5.90 14.56 8.40
N PRO A 107 4.85 14.81 9.20
CA PRO A 107 4.01 15.97 9.01
C PRO A 107 4.88 17.24 9.13
N PRO A 108 4.81 18.18 8.19
CA PRO A 108 5.54 19.44 8.29
C PRO A 108 5.19 20.17 9.59
N ARG A 109 6.21 20.48 10.41
CA ARG A 109 6.04 21.15 11.71
C ARG A 109 6.57 22.57 11.64
N ARG A 110 5.74 23.54 12.00
CA ARG A 110 6.18 24.92 12.19
C ARG A 110 6.97 25.03 13.49
N VAL A 111 8.14 25.64 13.43
CA VAL A 111 8.99 25.96 14.58
C VAL A 111 9.38 27.42 14.51
N THR A 112 9.49 28.06 15.67
CA THR A 112 9.92 29.46 15.79
C THR A 112 11.23 29.47 16.56
N GLN A 113 12.24 30.14 16.01
CA GLN A 113 13.60 30.15 16.53
C GLN A 113 14.13 31.58 16.54
N ASP A 114 14.86 31.98 17.59
CA ASP A 114 15.59 33.26 17.61
C ASP A 114 16.48 33.38 16.37
N ALA A 115 16.40 34.49 15.64
CA ALA A 115 17.10 34.75 14.40
C ALA A 115 18.63 34.67 14.54
N ASN A 116 19.18 34.85 15.75
CA ASN A 116 20.60 34.72 16.03
C ASN A 116 21.04 33.27 16.32
N ARG A 117 20.13 32.29 16.29
CA ARG A 117 20.42 30.89 16.61
C ARG A 117 19.98 29.96 15.47
N PRO A 118 20.83 29.01 15.05
CA PRO A 118 20.49 28.08 13.97
C PRO A 118 19.29 27.19 14.34
N VAL A 119 18.44 26.89 13.35
CA VAL A 119 17.26 26.01 13.50
C VAL A 119 17.63 24.60 13.99
N GLN A 120 18.86 24.15 13.69
CA GLN A 120 19.40 22.86 14.13
C GLN A 120 19.51 22.73 15.65
N ALA A 121 19.52 23.86 16.37
CA ALA A 121 19.60 23.89 17.82
C ALA A 121 18.21 23.80 18.49
N HIS A 122 17.12 23.77 17.72
CA HIS A 122 15.75 23.63 18.20
C HIS A 122 15.43 22.18 18.61
N LEU A 123 14.58 21.98 19.63
CA LEU A 123 14.23 20.64 20.14
C LEU A 123 13.57 19.75 19.07
N GLU A 124 12.72 20.32 18.22
CA GLU A 124 12.08 19.58 17.13
C GLU A 124 13.09 19.09 16.08
N TRP A 125 14.20 19.79 15.87
CA TRP A 125 15.28 19.30 15.01
C TRP A 125 15.94 18.06 15.61
N ALA A 126 16.21 18.06 16.93
CA ALA A 126 16.75 16.90 17.62
C ALA A 126 15.81 15.69 17.54
N LYS A 127 14.48 15.90 17.70
CA LYS A 127 13.47 14.84 17.51
C LYS A 127 13.46 14.30 16.08
N ALA A 128 13.47 15.19 15.08
CA ALA A 128 13.52 14.82 13.67
C ALA A 128 14.80 14.02 13.36
N ARG A 129 15.95 14.40 13.95
CA ARG A 129 17.21 13.66 13.79
C ARG A 129 17.13 12.25 14.35
N THR A 130 16.55 12.06 15.53
CA THR A 130 16.35 10.71 16.10
C THR A 130 15.45 9.86 15.21
N GLN A 131 14.36 10.43 14.69
CA GLN A 131 13.47 9.72 13.75
C GLN A 131 14.16 9.39 12.43
N MET A 132 14.96 10.31 11.88
CA MET A 132 15.73 10.10 10.65
C MET A 132 16.73 8.95 10.81
N LEU A 133 17.48 8.90 11.92
CA LEU A 133 18.41 7.79 12.21
C LEU A 133 17.70 6.43 12.28
N ALA A 134 16.47 6.39 12.84
CA ALA A 134 15.68 5.15 12.86
C ALA A 134 15.23 4.73 11.45
N LEU A 135 14.86 5.69 10.60
CA LEU A 135 14.50 5.44 9.19
C LEU A 135 15.70 4.95 8.38
N GLU A 136 16.88 5.54 8.58
CA GLU A 136 18.15 5.09 7.98
C GLU A 136 18.49 3.66 8.41
N ALA A 137 18.40 3.36 9.71
CA ALA A 137 18.66 2.02 10.23
C ALA A 137 17.71 0.97 9.64
N SER A 138 16.47 1.35 9.33
CA SER A 138 15.50 0.49 8.65
C SER A 138 15.88 0.15 7.20
N GLY A 139 16.81 0.90 6.59
CA GLY A 139 17.23 0.72 5.20
C GLY A 139 16.24 1.30 4.18
N LEU A 140 15.33 2.20 4.60
CA LEU A 140 14.30 2.77 3.72
C LEU A 140 14.89 3.46 2.49
N ALA A 141 15.93 4.27 2.66
CA ALA A 141 16.54 5.00 1.54
C ALA A 141 17.27 4.09 0.53
N GLY A 142 17.66 2.88 0.95
CA GLY A 142 18.60 2.05 0.19
C GLY A 142 19.98 2.72 0.03
N ASP A 143 20.79 2.19 -0.88
CA ASP A 143 22.15 2.68 -1.12
C ASP A 143 22.19 3.88 -2.09
N GLU A 144 21.12 4.08 -2.87
CA GLU A 144 21.02 5.11 -3.93
C GLU A 144 20.08 6.27 -3.55
N GLY A 145 19.50 6.23 -2.36
CA GLY A 145 18.59 7.27 -1.85
C GLY A 145 19.19 8.07 -0.69
N SER A 146 18.49 9.12 -0.31
CA SER A 146 18.84 9.97 0.84
C SER A 146 17.63 10.27 1.71
N LEU A 147 17.93 10.52 3.00
CA LEU A 147 17.01 11.04 4.00
C LEU A 147 17.59 12.34 4.53
N GLU A 148 16.78 13.39 4.58
CA GLU A 148 17.23 14.71 5.00
C GLU A 148 16.16 15.39 5.86
N ILE A 149 16.59 16.18 6.85
CA ILE A 149 15.70 17.12 7.53
C ILE A 149 15.66 18.39 6.69
N HIS A 150 14.51 18.66 6.06
CA HIS A 150 14.29 19.90 5.33
C HIS A 150 13.75 20.98 6.26
N ALA A 151 14.31 22.17 6.14
CA ALA A 151 13.91 23.36 6.88
C ALA A 151 13.74 24.54 5.92
N TRP A 152 12.49 24.95 5.68
CA TRP A 152 12.20 26.13 4.87
C TRP A 152 11.86 27.31 5.77
N SER A 153 12.52 28.45 5.57
CA SER A 153 12.13 29.69 6.24
C SER A 153 10.79 30.18 5.67
N MET A 154 9.86 30.50 6.57
CA MET A 154 8.57 31.11 6.28
C MET A 154 8.54 32.58 6.67
N THR A 155 9.63 33.13 7.20
CA THR A 155 9.73 34.55 7.56
C THR A 155 9.69 35.39 6.27
N PRO A 156 8.71 36.32 6.11
CA PRO A 156 8.72 37.24 4.99
C PRO A 156 9.97 38.12 5.00
N ALA A 157 10.43 38.57 3.83
CA ALA A 157 11.49 39.57 3.76
C ALA A 157 11.11 40.81 4.59
N PRO A 158 12.03 41.39 5.39
CA PRO A 158 11.68 42.43 6.36
C PRO A 158 11.07 43.66 5.67
N GLN A 159 9.82 43.98 6.03
CA GLN A 159 9.14 45.23 5.65
C GLN A 159 9.09 46.18 6.85
N GLY A 160 10.07 47.10 6.95
CA GLY A 160 10.06 48.18 7.94
C GLY A 160 10.79 47.93 9.27
N LYS A 161 10.82 48.95 10.13
CA LYS A 161 11.74 49.13 11.28
C LYS A 161 11.39 48.36 12.57
N ALA A 162 10.56 47.32 12.52
CA ALA A 162 10.31 46.44 13.66
C ALA A 162 10.62 44.99 13.26
N GLN A 163 11.88 44.60 13.39
CA GLN A 163 12.27 43.19 13.25
C GLN A 163 11.82 42.44 14.51
N ASN A 164 10.87 41.51 14.36
CA ASN A 164 10.78 40.40 15.31
C ASN A 164 12.10 39.63 15.21
N ASN A 165 12.78 39.42 16.34
CA ASN A 165 14.06 38.70 16.38
C ASN A 165 13.88 37.17 16.25
N ASN A 166 12.78 36.70 15.65
CA ASN A 166 12.45 35.30 15.52
C ASN A 166 12.16 34.96 14.07
N ASP A 167 12.70 33.83 13.63
CA ASP A 167 12.43 33.20 12.35
C ASP A 167 11.51 32.00 12.50
N ASP A 168 10.55 31.88 11.57
CA ASP A 168 9.69 30.72 11.46
C ASP A 168 10.22 29.77 10.40
N TYR A 169 10.33 28.48 10.75
CA TYR A 169 10.73 27.42 9.85
C TYR A 169 9.65 26.35 9.78
N LEU A 170 9.55 25.69 8.62
CA LEU A 170 8.79 24.46 8.45
C LEU A 170 9.76 23.28 8.36
N LEU A 171 9.65 22.34 9.29
CA LEU A 171 10.51 21.16 9.39
C LEU A 171 9.79 19.88 8.95
N THR A 172 10.43 19.07 8.10
CA THR A 172 9.98 17.71 7.78
C THR A 172 11.17 16.81 7.45
N ILE A 173 10.99 15.49 7.50
CA ILE A 173 11.95 14.52 6.96
C ILE A 173 11.56 14.25 5.52
N ALA A 174 12.46 14.57 4.60
CA ALA A 174 12.32 14.28 3.18
C ALA A 174 13.05 12.99 2.81
N LEU A 175 12.43 12.19 1.94
CA LEU A 175 13.00 11.01 1.30
C LEU A 175 13.18 11.32 -0.18
N ASP A 176 14.37 11.06 -0.73
CA ASP A 176 14.58 10.97 -2.18
C ASP A 176 15.26 9.64 -2.52
N ARG A 177 14.57 8.73 -3.21
CA ARG A 177 15.15 7.43 -3.60
C ARG A 177 14.61 6.89 -4.93
N PRO A 178 15.39 6.11 -5.68
CA PRO A 178 14.83 5.25 -6.73
C PRO A 178 14.05 4.09 -6.10
N VAL A 179 13.01 3.62 -6.79
CA VAL A 179 12.20 2.46 -6.39
C VAL A 179 11.67 1.73 -7.63
N ARG A 180 11.37 0.45 -7.47
CA ARG A 180 11.07 -0.50 -8.54
C ARG A 180 9.69 -1.14 -8.37
N GLY A 181 8.94 -1.24 -9.47
CA GLY A 181 7.54 -1.68 -9.47
C GLY A 181 7.33 -3.20 -9.56
N GLU A 182 8.38 -3.99 -9.77
CA GLU A 182 8.28 -5.42 -10.11
C GLU A 182 7.79 -6.32 -8.97
N LEU A 183 7.64 -5.81 -7.73
CA LEU A 183 7.15 -6.61 -6.60
C LEU A 183 5.75 -7.20 -6.86
N SER A 184 4.89 -6.48 -7.59
CA SER A 184 3.55 -6.96 -7.93
C SER A 184 3.54 -8.18 -8.83
N LEU A 185 4.66 -8.48 -9.49
CA LEU A 185 4.82 -9.71 -10.26
C LEU A 185 4.89 -10.96 -9.37
N ILE A 186 5.19 -10.81 -8.07
CA ILE A 186 5.07 -11.89 -7.09
C ILE A 186 3.60 -12.14 -6.75
N ALA A 187 2.84 -11.08 -6.41
CA ALA A 187 1.40 -11.20 -6.12
C ALA A 187 0.63 -11.78 -7.33
N LEU A 188 0.98 -11.37 -8.55
CA LEU A 188 0.46 -11.95 -9.79
C LEU A 188 0.70 -13.46 -9.87
N ARG A 189 1.92 -13.92 -9.59
CA ARG A 189 2.26 -15.36 -9.60
C ARG A 189 1.48 -16.11 -8.54
N VAL A 190 1.38 -15.57 -7.33
CA VAL A 190 0.61 -16.17 -6.22
C VAL A 190 -0.85 -16.36 -6.63
N MET A 191 -1.54 -15.31 -7.09
CA MET A 191 -2.94 -15.42 -7.50
C MET A 191 -3.12 -16.36 -8.69
N ARG A 192 -2.18 -16.34 -9.66
CA ARG A 192 -2.21 -17.22 -10.83
C ARG A 192 -2.10 -18.69 -10.42
N GLU A 193 -1.15 -19.06 -9.57
CA GLU A 193 -1.01 -20.44 -9.09
C GLU A 193 -2.22 -20.89 -8.26
N LEU A 194 -2.72 -20.02 -7.38
CA LEU A 194 -3.95 -20.30 -6.61
C LEU A 194 -5.16 -20.49 -7.53
N GLY A 195 -5.28 -19.67 -8.58
CA GLY A 195 -6.36 -19.81 -9.55
C GLY A 195 -6.28 -21.10 -10.36
N VAL A 196 -5.08 -21.45 -10.83
CA VAL A 196 -4.85 -22.72 -11.55
C VAL A 196 -5.20 -23.93 -10.69
N ARG A 197 -4.82 -23.93 -9.40
CA ARG A 197 -5.21 -25.00 -8.45
C ARG A 197 -6.72 -25.15 -8.28
N HIS A 198 -7.48 -24.07 -8.50
CA HIS A 198 -8.94 -24.08 -8.48
C HIS A 198 -9.57 -24.14 -9.88
N GLY A 199 -8.82 -24.60 -10.89
CA GLY A 199 -9.35 -24.90 -12.22
C GLY A 199 -9.52 -23.68 -13.13
N VAL A 200 -8.99 -22.51 -12.77
CA VAL A 200 -8.97 -21.35 -13.67
C VAL A 200 -7.92 -21.58 -14.76
N PRO A 201 -8.28 -21.48 -16.06
CA PRO A 201 -7.40 -21.81 -17.17
C PRO A 201 -6.42 -20.67 -17.49
N PHE A 202 -5.65 -20.21 -16.50
CA PHE A 202 -4.65 -19.17 -16.71
C PHE A 202 -3.49 -19.67 -17.56
N LYS A 203 -3.04 -18.80 -18.48
CA LYS A 203 -1.85 -19.04 -19.31
C LYS A 203 -0.59 -19.14 -18.44
N ARG A 204 0.43 -19.78 -19.01
CA ARG A 204 1.78 -19.86 -18.46
C ARG A 204 2.47 -18.49 -18.52
N LEU A 205 3.29 -18.19 -17.51
CA LEU A 205 3.99 -16.91 -17.42
C LEU A 205 5.33 -16.93 -18.16
N GLU A 206 5.86 -18.12 -18.44
CA GLU A 206 7.10 -18.34 -19.21
C GLU A 206 6.99 -17.79 -20.64
N GLU A 207 5.77 -17.71 -21.16
CA GLU A 207 5.44 -17.15 -22.47
C GLU A 207 5.33 -15.61 -22.46
N ARG A 208 5.59 -14.96 -21.32
CA ARG A 208 5.39 -13.52 -21.09
C ARG A 208 6.67 -12.86 -20.55
N PRO A 209 7.64 -12.53 -21.41
CA PRO A 209 8.90 -11.90 -20.98
C PRO A 209 8.69 -10.52 -20.33
N ASP A 210 7.59 -9.84 -20.65
CA ASP A 210 7.18 -8.58 -20.01
C ASP A 210 6.76 -8.75 -18.54
N LEU A 211 6.49 -9.98 -18.10
CA LEU A 211 6.14 -10.36 -16.73
C LEU A 211 7.29 -11.10 -16.02
N ALA A 212 8.49 -11.09 -16.59
CA ALA A 212 9.66 -11.74 -16.01
C ALA A 212 10.11 -11.06 -14.71
N LEU A 213 10.45 -11.88 -13.71
CA LEU A 213 11.01 -11.38 -12.45
C LEU A 213 12.51 -11.08 -12.60
N PRO A 214 12.99 -9.94 -12.06
CA PRO A 214 14.40 -9.72 -11.83
C PRO A 214 15.03 -10.88 -11.06
N ALA A 215 16.28 -11.24 -11.38
CA ALA A 215 16.97 -12.39 -10.77
C ALA A 215 17.00 -12.31 -9.23
N GLU A 216 17.19 -11.12 -8.67
CA GLU A 216 17.21 -10.89 -7.21
C GLU A 216 15.85 -11.15 -6.52
N LEU A 217 14.73 -11.06 -7.25
CA LEU A 217 13.40 -11.36 -6.72
C LEU A 217 13.00 -12.84 -6.87
N GLN A 218 13.69 -13.62 -7.70
CA GLN A 218 13.31 -15.01 -7.95
C GLN A 218 13.34 -15.88 -6.67
N PRO A 219 14.38 -15.83 -5.81
CA PRO A 219 14.40 -16.63 -4.59
C PRO A 219 13.26 -16.26 -3.63
N ILE A 220 12.97 -14.96 -3.50
CA ILE A 220 11.88 -14.44 -2.66
C ILE A 220 10.53 -14.90 -3.22
N ALA A 221 10.33 -14.82 -4.54
CA ALA A 221 9.10 -15.25 -5.19
C ALA A 221 8.85 -16.76 -5.00
N THR A 222 9.89 -17.59 -5.16
CA THR A 222 9.78 -19.04 -4.93
C THR A 222 9.42 -19.33 -3.48
N GLN A 223 10.09 -18.71 -2.51
CA GLN A 223 9.78 -18.90 -1.09
C GLN A 223 8.35 -18.49 -0.73
N ILE A 224 7.90 -17.32 -1.20
CA ILE A 224 6.52 -16.83 -0.98
C ILE A 224 5.52 -17.81 -1.58
N LEU A 225 5.76 -18.27 -2.82
CA LEU A 225 4.89 -19.25 -3.47
C LEU A 225 4.82 -20.55 -2.67
N ASP A 226 5.96 -21.11 -2.25
CA ASP A 226 6.00 -22.36 -1.49
C ASP A 226 5.25 -22.22 -0.15
N GLN A 227 5.47 -21.13 0.59
CA GLN A 227 4.76 -20.85 1.84
C GLN A 227 3.25 -20.74 1.62
N VAL A 228 2.82 -19.89 0.68
CA VAL A 228 1.39 -19.68 0.39
C VAL A 228 0.72 -20.98 -0.10
N LEU A 229 1.37 -21.71 -1.00
CA LEU A 229 0.83 -22.95 -1.55
C LEU A 229 0.85 -24.11 -0.55
N GLY A 230 1.73 -24.04 0.46
CA GLY A 230 1.75 -24.93 1.62
C GLY A 230 0.78 -24.53 2.73
N GLY A 231 0.08 -23.40 2.60
CA GLY A 231 -0.85 -22.90 3.62
C GLY A 231 -0.16 -22.29 4.85
N VAL A 232 1.10 -21.88 4.70
CA VAL A 232 1.91 -21.23 5.75
C VAL A 232 1.88 -19.72 5.53
N GLU A 233 1.88 -18.97 6.63
CA GLU A 233 2.02 -17.51 6.58
C GLU A 233 3.37 -17.12 5.97
N VAL A 234 3.36 -16.06 5.16
CA VAL A 234 4.57 -15.58 4.50
C VAL A 234 5.52 -15.00 5.53
N SER A 235 6.75 -15.52 5.54
CA SER A 235 7.83 -15.04 6.40
C SER A 235 9.13 -15.01 5.60
N LEU A 236 9.81 -13.88 5.66
CA LEU A 236 11.07 -13.61 4.97
C LEU A 236 12.17 -13.37 5.98
N ASP A 237 13.42 -13.68 5.61
CA ASP A 237 14.54 -13.33 6.47
C ASP A 237 14.85 -11.82 6.40
N ARG A 238 15.65 -11.34 7.36
CA ARG A 238 16.02 -9.92 7.47
C ARG A 238 16.69 -9.36 6.22
N ALA A 239 17.48 -10.16 5.49
CA ALA A 239 18.16 -9.71 4.29
C ALA A 239 17.18 -9.54 3.12
N GLN A 240 16.24 -10.47 2.98
CA GLN A 240 15.13 -10.39 2.03
C GLN A 240 14.21 -9.20 2.33
N GLU A 241 13.80 -9.02 3.59
CA GLU A 241 12.99 -7.88 4.01
C GLU A 241 13.69 -6.55 3.72
N ARG A 242 14.99 -6.45 4.03
CA ARG A 242 15.79 -5.25 3.75
C ARG A 242 15.90 -4.99 2.24
N LEU A 243 16.08 -6.02 1.43
CA LEU A 243 16.10 -5.90 -0.03
C LEU A 243 14.77 -5.36 -0.55
N LEU A 244 13.66 -5.97 -0.14
CA LEU A 244 12.32 -5.52 -0.55
C LEU A 244 12.07 -4.08 -0.11
N ARG A 245 12.33 -3.74 1.15
CA ARG A 245 12.10 -2.41 1.72
C ARG A 245 12.91 -1.32 1.01
N SER A 246 14.18 -1.59 0.70
CA SER A 246 15.08 -0.60 0.11
C SER A 246 14.86 -0.37 -1.38
N ARG A 247 14.33 -1.36 -2.12
CA ARG A 247 14.25 -1.30 -3.60
C ARG A 247 12.86 -1.44 -4.19
N TYR A 248 11.95 -2.16 -3.55
CA TYR A 248 10.72 -2.67 -4.18
C TYR A 248 9.42 -2.29 -3.46
N ILE A 249 9.45 -2.15 -2.13
CA ILE A 249 8.29 -1.68 -1.36
C ILE A 249 8.25 -0.17 -1.45
N HIS A 250 7.19 0.34 -2.05
CA HIS A 250 6.96 1.77 -2.21
C HIS A 250 6.55 2.43 -0.89
N GLN A 251 6.96 3.68 -0.68
CA GLN A 251 6.55 4.47 0.48
C GLN A 251 5.20 5.13 0.17
N SER A 252 4.13 4.34 0.24
CA SER A 252 2.79 4.82 -0.12
C SER A 252 2.28 5.91 0.83
N ALA A 253 2.51 5.76 2.13
CA ALA A 253 2.07 6.70 3.15
C ALA A 253 3.07 7.85 3.31
N HIS A 254 2.63 9.08 3.06
CA HIS A 254 3.46 10.28 3.12
C HIS A 254 2.63 11.55 3.31
N TRP A 255 3.29 12.65 3.66
CA TRP A 255 2.70 13.95 3.98
C TRP A 255 2.79 14.96 2.84
N LEU A 256 3.31 14.57 1.69
CA LEU A 256 3.29 15.39 0.49
C LEU A 256 1.83 15.67 0.07
N PRO A 257 1.42 16.93 -0.10
CA PRO A 257 0.06 17.26 -0.51
C PRO A 257 -0.17 16.92 -1.99
N SER A 258 -1.32 16.32 -2.29
CA SER A 258 -1.87 16.19 -3.65
C SER A 258 -3.03 17.16 -3.76
N THR A 259 -2.99 18.08 -4.74
CA THR A 259 -4.08 19.06 -4.98
C THR A 259 -4.55 19.78 -3.71
N GLY A 260 -3.60 20.19 -2.85
CA GLY A 260 -3.89 20.92 -1.60
C GLY A 260 -4.31 20.08 -0.39
N VAL A 261 -4.45 18.75 -0.54
CA VAL A 261 -4.83 17.84 0.56
C VAL A 261 -3.78 16.75 0.79
N MET A 262 -3.64 16.29 2.03
CA MET A 262 -2.74 15.19 2.39
C MET A 262 -3.44 13.84 2.18
N ALA A 263 -3.81 13.53 0.93
CA ALA A 263 -4.58 12.33 0.58
C ALA A 263 -3.85 11.01 0.90
N MET A 264 -2.52 11.05 0.95
CA MET A 264 -1.66 9.90 1.22
C MET A 264 -1.15 9.84 2.66
N LYS A 265 -1.71 10.66 3.58
CA LYS A 265 -1.26 10.70 4.97
C LYS A 265 -1.33 9.31 5.63
N PRO A 266 -0.35 8.96 6.47
CA PRO A 266 -0.44 7.77 7.32
C PRO A 266 -1.63 7.84 8.28
N VAL A 267 -2.13 6.68 8.69
CA VAL A 267 -3.00 6.52 9.86
C VAL A 267 -2.25 6.86 11.16
N GLN A 268 -2.96 7.40 12.14
CA GLN A 268 -2.37 8.01 13.35
C GLN A 268 -1.47 7.07 14.16
N ASP A 269 -1.85 5.79 14.26
CA ASP A 269 -1.11 4.77 15.02
C ASP A 269 -0.27 3.84 14.12
N ASN A 270 -0.06 4.24 12.85
CA ASN A 270 0.64 3.44 11.84
C ASN A 270 0.13 1.98 11.75
N THR A 271 -1.16 1.77 12.03
CA THR A 271 -1.88 0.50 11.94
C THR A 271 -3.06 0.69 11.00
N ARG A 272 -3.09 -0.10 9.92
CA ARG A 272 -4.12 0.00 8.87
C ARG A 272 -5.50 -0.26 9.45
N LYS A 273 -6.50 0.55 9.10
CA LYS A 273 -7.90 0.28 9.42
C LYS A 273 -8.37 -0.94 8.61
N VAL A 274 -9.06 -1.87 9.27
CA VAL A 274 -9.61 -3.09 8.66
C VAL A 274 -11.09 -3.18 8.98
N TYR A 275 -11.91 -3.38 7.95
CA TYR A 275 -13.33 -3.64 8.05
C TYR A 275 -13.58 -5.15 7.86
N PRO A 276 -14.34 -5.80 8.75
CA PRO A 276 -14.64 -7.22 8.62
C PRO A 276 -15.65 -7.50 7.50
N ASN A 277 -15.67 -8.74 7.00
CA ASN A 277 -16.64 -9.19 6.02
C ASN A 277 -18.01 -9.41 6.68
N GLN A 278 -18.83 -8.36 6.77
CA GLN A 278 -20.13 -8.43 7.45
C GLN A 278 -21.28 -8.02 6.52
N PRO A 279 -22.47 -8.62 6.67
CA PRO A 279 -23.67 -8.21 5.94
C PRO A 279 -23.98 -6.73 6.17
N HIS A 280 -24.30 -6.01 5.10
CA HIS A 280 -24.83 -4.66 5.21
C HIS A 280 -26.32 -4.71 5.57
N LYS A 281 -26.78 -3.80 6.42
CA LYS A 281 -28.17 -3.71 6.85
C LYS A 281 -29.11 -3.59 5.63
N GLY A 282 -30.02 -4.55 5.47
CA GLY A 282 -31.02 -4.57 4.38
C GLY A 282 -30.65 -5.44 3.17
N TYR A 283 -29.54 -6.18 3.21
CA TYR A 283 -29.22 -7.21 2.21
C TYR A 283 -29.61 -8.62 2.71
N PRO A 284 -30.03 -9.52 1.79
CA PRO A 284 -30.32 -10.90 2.15
C PRO A 284 -29.05 -11.62 2.66
N GLU A 285 -29.23 -12.40 3.72
CA GLU A 285 -28.22 -13.28 4.33
C GLU A 285 -27.92 -14.50 3.46
#